data_AF-A0A7S4JL93-F1
#
_entry.id   AF-A0A7S4JL93-F1
#
_cell.length_a   1.000
_cell.length_b   1.000
_cell.length_c   1.000
_cell.angle_alpha   90.00
_cell.angle_beta   90.00
_cell.angle_gamma   90.00
#
_symmetry.space_group_name_H-M   'P 1'
#
loop_
_entity.id
_entity.type
_entity.pdbx_description
1 polymer ?
#
loop_
_entity_poly.entity_id
_entity_poly.type
_entity_poly.pdbx_seq_one_letter_code
_entity_poly.pdbx_strand_id
1 'polypeptide(L)'
;KVYQWTDVPFNDDDDDDDDEEVGGGGGSVGDVWKGASMRLCEIVARTPLYRAKADDEEEKEEEAIVASYEYVAKVILEEDSDGTTETKVVRGVPHGAVRFVDRPYRGDQHKVGAFRREIGIPDDIFPQAWRDRKKE
;
A
#
# COMPACT_ATOMS: atom_id res chain seq x y z
N LYS A 1 6.83 -4.81 -8.30
CA LYS A 1 6.00 -4.31 -7.20
C LYS A 1 5.51 -5.52 -6.42
N VAL A 2 5.56 -5.47 -5.10
CA VAL A 2 4.90 -6.47 -4.26
C VAL A 2 3.66 -5.82 -3.70
N TYR A 3 2.56 -6.53 -3.78
CA TYR A 3 1.28 -6.07 -3.28
C TYR A 3 1.10 -6.73 -1.93
N GLN A 4 0.78 -5.93 -0.91
CA GLN A 4 0.52 -6.44 0.44
C GLN A 4 -0.97 -6.35 0.70
N TRP A 5 -1.54 -7.49 1.05
CA TRP A 5 -2.94 -7.60 1.44
C TRP A 5 -3.03 -7.71 2.97
N THR A 6 -3.97 -6.99 3.55
CA THR A 6 -4.37 -7.15 4.94
C THR A 6 -5.70 -7.88 4.98
N ASP A 7 -5.81 -8.92 5.82
CA ASP A 7 -7.12 -9.41 6.28
C ASP A 7 -7.88 -8.20 6.85
N VAL A 8 -8.85 -7.69 6.10
CA VAL A 8 -9.82 -6.75 6.66
C VAL A 8 -10.81 -7.65 7.41
N PRO A 9 -11.01 -7.46 8.72
CA PRO A 9 -12.08 -8.17 9.40
C PRO A 9 -13.38 -7.84 8.65
N PHE A 10 -14.01 -8.88 8.12
CA PHE A 10 -15.35 -8.81 7.58
C PHE A 10 -16.25 -8.61 8.80
N ASN A 11 -16.65 -7.36 9.05
CA ASN A 11 -17.61 -7.04 10.10
C ASN A 11 -18.99 -7.49 9.59
N ASP A 12 -19.33 -8.75 9.89
CA ASP A 12 -20.67 -9.34 9.77
C ASP A 12 -21.55 -8.93 10.97
N ASP A 13 -21.41 -7.71 11.47
CA ASP A 13 -22.24 -7.18 12.56
C ASP A 13 -23.44 -6.43 11.97
N ASP A 14 -24.33 -7.19 11.34
CA ASP A 14 -25.76 -6.85 11.22
C ASP A 14 -26.40 -7.14 12.60
N ASP A 15 -26.17 -6.28 13.58
CA ASP A 15 -26.97 -6.25 14.80
C ASP A 15 -27.49 -4.81 14.99
N ASP A 16 -28.75 -4.63 14.58
CA ASP A 16 -29.62 -3.55 15.00
C ASP A 16 -29.70 -3.53 16.54
N ASP A 17 -29.17 -2.49 17.18
CA ASP A 17 -29.75 -1.97 18.42
C ASP A 17 -29.30 -0.53 18.68
N ASP A 18 -30.30 0.35 18.78
CA ASP A 18 -30.25 1.73 19.23
C ASP A 18 -29.53 1.86 20.59
N ASP A 19 -28.58 2.79 20.71
CA ASP A 19 -28.64 3.86 21.72
C ASP A 19 -27.47 4.86 21.58
N GLU A 20 -27.80 6.13 21.76
CA GLU A 20 -26.90 7.29 21.65
C GLU A 20 -25.74 7.27 22.66
N GLU A 21 -24.51 7.53 22.21
CA GLU A 21 -23.53 8.34 22.96
C GLU A 21 -22.49 8.96 22.00
N VAL A 22 -22.52 10.29 21.90
CA VAL A 22 -21.60 11.08 21.05
C VAL A 22 -20.27 11.26 21.77
N GLY A 23 -19.45 10.21 21.79
CA GLY A 23 -18.06 10.25 22.27
C GLY A 23 -17.10 10.71 21.18
N GLY A 24 -16.69 11.99 21.22
CA GLY A 24 -15.64 12.54 20.36
C GLY A 24 -14.26 11.92 20.61
N GLY A 25 -13.98 10.79 19.97
CA GLY A 25 -12.69 10.12 19.98
C GLY A 25 -11.81 10.57 18.82
N GLY A 26 -10.83 11.43 19.10
CA GLY A 26 -9.75 11.75 18.16
C GLY A 26 -8.86 10.53 17.90
N GLY A 27 -9.26 9.68 16.96
CA GLY A 27 -8.46 8.55 16.49
C GLY A 27 -7.33 9.05 15.59
N SER A 28 -6.09 8.95 16.07
CA SER A 28 -4.90 8.99 15.23
C SER A 28 -5.04 7.93 14.13
N VAL A 29 -4.93 8.35 12.86
CA VAL A 29 -4.94 7.49 11.66
C VAL A 29 -3.88 6.37 11.69
N GLY A 30 -2.96 6.40 12.67
CA GLY A 30 -1.90 5.42 12.88
C GLY A 30 -2.26 4.17 13.70
N ASP A 31 -3.39 4.12 14.43
CA ASP A 31 -3.62 3.06 15.44
C ASP A 31 -4.51 1.89 14.97
N VAL A 32 -5.08 1.93 13.76
CA VAL A 32 -6.03 0.91 13.26
C VAL A 32 -5.37 -0.44 12.89
N TRP A 33 -4.03 -0.54 12.91
CA TRP A 33 -3.31 -1.66 12.28
C TRP A 33 -2.56 -2.59 13.25
N LYS A 34 -2.76 -2.46 14.57
CA LYS A 34 -2.16 -3.35 15.58
C LYS A 34 -2.80 -4.75 15.48
N GLY A 35 -2.25 -5.61 14.63
CA GLY A 35 -2.66 -7.01 14.48
C GLY A 35 -2.77 -7.53 13.04
N ALA A 36 -2.64 -6.65 12.03
CA ALA A 36 -2.76 -7.08 10.64
C ALA A 36 -1.52 -7.86 10.17
N SER A 37 -1.71 -9.15 9.84
CA SER A 37 -0.69 -9.98 9.20
C SER A 37 -0.64 -9.68 7.70
N MET A 38 0.36 -8.91 7.26
CA MET A 38 0.53 -8.60 5.84
C MET A 38 1.09 -9.80 5.07
N ARG A 39 0.39 -10.23 4.02
CA ARG A 39 0.89 -11.27 3.10
C ARG A 39 1.24 -10.72 1.73
N LEU A 40 2.23 -11.32 1.09
CA LEU A 40 2.60 -10.98 -0.28
C LEU A 40 1.54 -11.51 -1.23
N CYS A 41 1.08 -10.66 -2.14
CA CYS A 41 0.15 -11.03 -3.19
C CYS A 41 0.56 -10.43 -4.54
N GLU A 42 -0.03 -10.98 -5.60
CA GLU A 42 0.03 -10.49 -6.96
C GLU A 42 -1.36 -10.02 -7.40
N ILE A 43 -1.49 -8.78 -7.88
CA ILE A 43 -2.75 -8.27 -8.41
C ILE A 43 -2.92 -8.79 -9.84
N VAL A 44 -3.94 -9.61 -10.05
CA VAL A 44 -4.25 -10.26 -11.33
C VAL A 44 -5.16 -9.37 -12.18
N ALA A 45 -6.15 -8.74 -11.55
CA ALA A 45 -7.11 -7.88 -12.22
C ALA A 45 -7.58 -6.74 -11.32
N ARG A 46 -8.09 -5.67 -11.95
CA ARG A 46 -8.74 -4.55 -11.28
C ARG A 46 -10.02 -4.18 -12.03
N THR A 47 -11.07 -3.87 -11.30
CA THR A 47 -12.36 -3.42 -11.84
C THR A 47 -12.64 -2.03 -11.28
N PRO A 48 -12.87 -1.00 -12.13
CA PRO A 48 -13.26 0.32 -11.65
C PRO A 48 -14.69 0.28 -11.11
N LEU A 49 -14.90 0.93 -9.97
CA LEU A 49 -16.21 1.21 -9.40
C LEU A 49 -16.52 2.68 -9.63
N TYR A 50 -17.60 2.94 -10.37
CA TYR A 50 -18.04 4.30 -10.71
C TYR A 50 -19.04 4.78 -9.66
N ARG A 51 -18.96 6.07 -9.30
CA ARG A 51 -20.00 6.73 -8.50
C ARG A 51 -20.77 7.69 -9.40
N ALA A 52 -22.09 7.71 -9.25
CA ALA A 52 -22.91 8.74 -9.86
C ALA A 52 -22.47 10.12 -9.37
N LYS A 53 -22.37 11.08 -10.30
CA LYS A 53 -22.19 12.49 -9.93
C LYS A 53 -23.40 12.91 -9.10
N ALA A 54 -23.18 13.67 -8.03
CA ALA A 54 -24.29 14.37 -7.37
C ALA A 54 -24.93 15.31 -8.39
N ASP A 55 -26.25 15.32 -8.41
CA ASP A 55 -27.08 16.03 -9.38
C ASP A 55 -26.79 17.54 -9.33
N ASP A 56 -25.81 18.01 -10.10
CA ASP A 56 -25.70 19.42 -10.49
C ASP A 56 -25.87 19.47 -12.01
N GLU A 57 -27.00 20.05 -12.38
CA GLU A 57 -27.54 20.23 -13.72
C GLU A 57 -26.51 20.92 -14.62
N GLU A 58 -26.14 20.28 -15.73
CA GLU A 58 -26.29 20.76 -17.11
C GLU A 58 -25.31 19.99 -18.03
N GLU A 59 -25.89 19.06 -18.79
CA GLU A 59 -25.41 18.47 -20.05
C GLU A 59 -23.89 18.49 -20.35
N LYS A 60 -23.16 17.54 -19.77
CA LYS A 60 -22.08 16.83 -20.48
C LYS A 60 -22.15 15.34 -20.15
N GLU A 61 -22.71 14.59 -21.09
CA GLU A 61 -22.60 13.14 -21.09
C GLU A 61 -21.10 12.73 -21.01
N GLU A 62 -20.85 11.64 -20.28
CA GLU A 62 -19.68 10.74 -20.45
C GLU A 62 -18.40 10.91 -19.62
N GLU A 63 -18.44 11.46 -18.40
CA GLU A 63 -17.32 11.22 -17.46
C GLU A 63 -17.81 10.70 -16.11
N ALA A 64 -18.23 9.43 -16.09
CA ALA A 64 -18.39 8.68 -14.86
C ALA A 64 -17.07 8.73 -14.06
N ILE A 65 -17.09 9.33 -12.87
CA ILE A 65 -15.88 9.39 -12.03
C ILE A 65 -15.61 7.98 -11.52
N VAL A 66 -14.42 7.46 -11.78
CA VAL A 66 -13.92 6.28 -11.08
C VAL A 66 -13.74 6.65 -9.61
N ALA A 67 -14.61 6.12 -8.75
CA ALA A 67 -14.60 6.42 -7.34
C ALA A 67 -13.64 5.50 -6.56
N SER A 68 -13.57 4.24 -6.94
CA SER A 68 -12.66 3.27 -6.33
C SER A 68 -12.35 2.10 -7.27
N TYR A 69 -11.52 1.17 -6.81
CA TYR A 69 -11.19 -0.06 -7.52
C TYR A 69 -11.41 -1.26 -6.62
N GLU A 70 -11.93 -2.32 -7.22
CA GLU A 70 -11.95 -3.66 -6.66
C GLU A 70 -10.87 -4.51 -7.33
N TYR A 71 -10.17 -5.33 -6.56
CA TYR A 71 -9.04 -6.12 -7.02
C TYR A 71 -9.29 -7.62 -6.92
N VAL A 72 -8.68 -8.35 -7.84
CA VAL A 72 -8.47 -9.80 -7.75
C VAL A 72 -7.00 -10.03 -7.44
N ALA A 73 -6.70 -10.59 -6.28
CA ALA A 73 -5.35 -10.81 -5.77
C ALA A 73 -5.05 -12.31 -5.65
N LYS A 74 -3.86 -12.73 -6.08
CA LYS A 74 -3.30 -14.05 -5.83
C LYS A 74 -2.35 -13.95 -4.64
N VAL A 75 -2.78 -14.42 -3.49
CA VAL A 75 -2.03 -14.40 -2.22
C VAL A 75 -1.10 -15.62 -2.15
N ILE A 76 0.13 -15.41 -1.71
CA ILE A 76 1.13 -16.45 -1.48
C ILE A 76 1.02 -16.84 0.00
N LEU A 77 0.68 -18.10 0.29
CA LEU A 77 0.40 -18.54 1.66
C LEU A 77 1.65 -19.01 2.39
N GLU A 78 2.47 -19.85 1.76
CA GLU A 78 3.77 -20.34 2.26
C GLU A 78 4.52 -21.08 1.14
N GLU A 79 5.83 -21.23 1.30
CA GLU A 79 6.65 -22.15 0.50
C GLU A 79 6.86 -23.42 1.33
N ASP A 80 6.29 -24.54 0.89
CA ASP A 80 6.52 -25.84 1.54
C ASP A 80 8.01 -26.22 1.46
N SER A 81 8.47 -27.12 2.34
CA SER A 81 9.86 -27.62 2.32
C SER A 81 10.28 -28.25 0.98
N ASP A 82 9.29 -28.66 0.19
CA ASP A 82 9.45 -29.23 -1.15
C ASP A 82 9.55 -28.16 -2.26
N GLY A 83 9.56 -26.88 -1.91
CA GLY A 83 9.67 -25.76 -2.85
C GLY A 83 8.38 -25.47 -3.63
N THR A 84 7.25 -26.03 -3.20
CA THR A 84 5.95 -25.74 -3.80
C THR A 84 5.32 -24.55 -3.10
N THR A 85 5.04 -23.49 -3.85
CA THR A 85 4.38 -22.29 -3.31
C THR A 85 2.87 -22.46 -3.39
N GLU A 86 2.18 -22.53 -2.25
CA GLU A 86 0.73 -22.54 -2.22
C GLU A 86 0.20 -21.12 -2.50
N THR A 87 -0.75 -21.01 -3.43
CA THR A 87 -1.33 -19.71 -3.80
C THR A 87 -2.85 -19.76 -3.81
N LYS A 88 -3.47 -18.74 -3.22
CA LYS A 88 -4.93 -18.61 -3.11
C LYS A 88 -5.40 -17.36 -3.84
N VAL A 89 -6.45 -17.47 -4.64
CA VAL A 89 -7.05 -16.33 -5.36
C VAL A 89 -8.19 -15.75 -4.51
N VAL A 90 -8.08 -14.46 -4.21
CA VAL A 90 -9.07 -13.67 -3.47
C VAL A 90 -9.67 -12.62 -4.42
N ARG A 91 -11.00 -12.49 -4.40
CA ARG A 91 -11.77 -11.51 -5.20
C ARG A 91 -12.43 -10.53 -4.23
N GLY A 92 -12.97 -9.40 -4.71
CA GLY A 92 -13.62 -8.45 -3.80
C GLY A 92 -12.65 -7.60 -2.99
N VAL A 93 -11.35 -7.57 -3.32
CA VAL A 93 -10.37 -6.88 -2.47
C VAL A 93 -10.53 -5.37 -2.65
N PRO A 94 -10.89 -4.61 -1.60
CA PRO A 94 -11.05 -3.16 -1.72
C PRO A 94 -9.68 -2.48 -1.86
N HIS A 95 -9.65 -1.32 -2.52
CA HIS A 95 -8.40 -0.56 -2.70
C HIS A 95 -7.64 -0.26 -1.40
N GLY A 96 -8.36 0.05 -0.32
CA GLY A 96 -7.75 0.31 0.99
C GLY A 96 -7.04 -0.89 1.62
N ALA A 97 -7.37 -2.12 1.19
CA ALA A 97 -6.74 -3.35 1.68
C ALA A 97 -5.45 -3.72 0.93
N VAL A 98 -5.09 -2.99 -0.13
CA VAL A 98 -3.90 -3.25 -0.94
C VAL A 98 -2.89 -2.13 -0.75
N ARG A 99 -1.69 -2.48 -0.28
CA ARG A 99 -0.54 -1.56 -0.29
C ARG A 99 0.45 -1.93 -1.37
N PHE A 100 0.84 -0.94 -2.16
CA PHE A 100 1.86 -1.08 -3.19
C PHE A 100 3.22 -0.78 -2.57
N VAL A 101 4.05 -1.80 -2.48
CA VAL A 101 5.41 -1.65 -1.95
C VAL A 101 6.41 -2.03 -3.04
N ASP A 102 7.43 -1.21 -3.22
CA ASP A 102 8.54 -1.56 -4.09
C ASP A 102 9.39 -2.63 -3.44
N ARG A 103 9.85 -3.60 -4.25
CA ARG A 103 10.79 -4.60 -3.75
C ARG A 103 12.08 -3.87 -3.32
N PRO A 104 12.77 -4.35 -2.27
CA PRO A 104 14.09 -3.87 -1.93
C PRO A 104 14.97 -3.84 -3.19
N TYR A 105 15.71 -2.75 -3.37
CA TYR A 105 16.63 -2.55 -4.51
C TYR A 105 15.98 -2.56 -5.91
N ARG A 106 14.65 -2.42 -6.01
CA ARG A 106 13.94 -2.34 -7.30
C ARG A 106 13.31 -0.99 -7.60
N GLY A 107 13.42 -0.03 -6.70
CA GLY A 107 13.03 1.36 -6.96
C GLY A 107 13.92 2.00 -8.03
N ASP A 108 13.45 3.09 -8.62
CA ASP A 108 14.11 3.76 -9.74
C ASP A 108 15.53 4.24 -9.41
N GLN A 109 15.81 4.60 -8.16
CA GLN A 109 17.14 4.93 -7.65
C GLN A 109 18.19 3.80 -7.80
N HIS A 110 17.73 2.55 -7.94
CA HIS A 110 18.59 1.37 -8.07
C HIS A 110 18.80 0.94 -9.53
N LYS A 111 18.14 1.58 -10.51
CA LYS A 111 18.35 1.29 -11.93
C LYS A 111 19.80 1.57 -12.33
N VAL A 112 20.35 0.71 -13.19
CA VAL A 112 21.66 0.92 -13.83
C VAL A 112 21.50 2.12 -14.78
N GLY A 113 22.00 3.29 -14.39
CA GLY A 113 21.76 4.56 -15.08
C GLY A 113 20.86 5.54 -14.32
N ALA A 114 20.39 5.17 -13.12
CA ALA A 114 19.84 6.14 -12.19
C ALA A 114 20.90 7.22 -11.91
N PHE A 115 20.45 8.47 -11.85
CA PHE A 115 21.34 9.62 -11.69
C PHE A 115 22.04 9.57 -10.33
N ARG A 116 23.29 9.10 -10.34
CA ARG A 116 24.20 9.12 -9.21
C ARG A 116 25.30 10.10 -9.55
N ARG A 117 24.97 11.39 -9.61
CA ARG A 117 26.00 12.40 -9.75
C ARG A 117 26.60 12.67 -8.39
N GLU A 118 27.93 12.77 -8.37
CA GLU A 118 28.65 13.30 -7.22
C GLU A 118 28.07 14.67 -6.89
N ILE A 119 27.70 14.87 -5.63
CA ILE A 119 27.12 16.13 -5.14
C ILE A 119 28.23 17.20 -5.05
N GLY A 120 29.50 16.83 -5.28
CA GLY A 120 30.62 17.76 -5.31
C GLY A 120 30.82 18.49 -3.98
N ILE A 121 30.41 17.86 -2.88
CA ILE A 121 30.47 18.46 -1.55
C ILE A 121 31.96 18.60 -1.17
N PRO A 122 32.45 19.81 -0.86
CA PRO A 122 33.86 20.01 -0.52
C PRO A 122 34.19 19.32 0.81
N ASP A 123 35.33 18.64 0.86
CA ASP A 123 35.76 17.87 2.04
C ASP A 123 35.85 18.72 3.31
N ASP A 124 36.12 20.02 3.17
CA ASP A 124 36.32 20.97 4.27
C ASP A 124 35.11 21.15 5.18
N ILE A 125 33.90 20.78 4.74
CA ILE A 125 32.71 20.87 5.60
C ILE A 125 32.61 19.71 6.59
N PHE A 126 33.30 18.59 6.33
CA PHE A 126 33.23 17.42 7.19
C PHE A 126 34.18 17.57 8.37
N PRO A 127 33.71 17.40 9.62
CA PRO A 127 34.55 17.43 10.81
C PRO A 127 35.72 16.45 10.69
N GLN A 128 36.92 16.85 11.11
CA GLN A 128 38.09 15.97 11.08
C GLN A 128 37.87 14.65 11.85
N ALA A 129 37.05 14.68 12.90
CA ALA A 129 36.69 13.51 13.68
C ALA A 129 35.91 12.43 12.90
N TRP A 130 35.31 12.79 11.76
CA TRP A 130 34.58 11.85 10.89
C TRP A 130 35.45 11.31 9.74
N ARG A 131 36.65 11.86 9.55
CA ARG A 131 37.58 11.43 8.51
C ARG A 131 38.42 10.27 9.02
N ASP A 132 38.82 9.39 8.10
CA ASP A 132 39.76 8.33 8.44
C ASP A 132 41.06 8.90 9.00
N ARG A 133 41.62 8.19 9.99
CA ARG A 133 42.93 8.55 10.55
C ARG A 133 43.99 8.39 9.45
N LYS A 134 44.81 9.42 9.26
CA LYS A 134 45.99 9.33 8.40
C LYS A 134 46.90 8.23 8.97
N LYS A 135 47.32 7.29 8.12
CA LYS A 135 48.42 6.36 8.46
C LYS A 135 49.73 7.16 8.45
N GLU A 136 50.49 7.04 9.54
CA GLU A 136 51.87 7.54 9.67
C GLU A 136 52.86 6.70 8.85
#